data_AF-A0A955NJB7-F1
#
_entry.id   AF-A0A955NJB7-F1
#
_cell.length_a   1.000
_cell.length_b   1.000
_cell.length_c   1.000
_cell.angle_alpha   90.00
_cell.angle_beta   90.00
_cell.angle_gamma   90.00
#
_symmetry.space_group_name_H-M   'P 1'
#
loop_
_entity.id
_entity.type
_entity.pdbx_description
1 polymer ?
#
loop_
_entity_poly.entity_id
_entity_poly.type
_entity_poly.pdbx_seq_one_letter_code
_entity_poly.pdbx_strand_id
1 'polypeptide(L)'
;MDSLITFAAFFGLALLVWDCVEVGRNDAANLVNAVFGARVMKRRRAVWLAGLAEVVGAVFSSAVMETARKGVFTPGMLDELLGDMSRWGAITIYISVYLVDTVLLYTYSAFGMPVSTT
;
A
#
# COMPACT_ATOMS: atom_id res chain seq x y z
N MET A 1 -21.06 -14.71 -13.47
CA MET A 1 -20.98 -13.79 -12.33
C MET A 1 -19.76 -14.11 -11.48
N ASP A 2 -19.61 -15.34 -11.00
CA ASP A 2 -18.42 -15.74 -10.22
C ASP A 2 -17.08 -15.60 -10.95
N SER A 3 -17.06 -15.80 -12.28
CA SER A 3 -15.87 -15.57 -13.11
C SER A 3 -15.39 -14.12 -13.09
N LEU A 4 -16.32 -13.15 -13.04
CA LEU A 4 -15.99 -11.72 -13.02
C LEU A 4 -15.48 -11.30 -11.64
N ILE A 5 -16.08 -11.81 -10.56
CA ILE A 5 -15.56 -11.64 -9.18
C ILE A 5 -14.12 -12.13 -9.09
N THR A 6 -13.89 -13.34 -9.59
CA THR A 6 -12.59 -14.00 -9.50
C THR A 6 -11.54 -13.20 -10.27
N PHE A 7 -11.86 -12.77 -11.49
CA PHE A 7 -10.99 -11.89 -12.27
C PHE A 7 -10.70 -10.57 -11.54
N ALA A 8 -11.74 -9.92 -11.03
CA ALA A 8 -11.62 -8.66 -10.31
C ALA A 8 -10.75 -8.80 -9.05
N ALA A 9 -10.90 -9.90 -8.30
CA ALA A 9 -10.06 -10.20 -7.14
C ALA A 9 -8.59 -10.39 -7.51
N PHE A 10 -8.29 -11.13 -8.59
CA PHE A 10 -6.90 -11.27 -9.07
C PHE A 10 -6.32 -9.95 -9.57
N PHE A 11 -7.14 -9.14 -10.23
CA PHE A 11 -6.73 -7.79 -10.66
C PHE A 11 -6.43 -6.90 -9.45
N GLY A 12 -7.31 -6.88 -8.44
CA GLY A 12 -7.07 -6.17 -7.19
C GLY A 12 -5.82 -6.65 -6.44
N LEU A 13 -5.56 -7.96 -6.43
CA LEU A 13 -4.33 -8.51 -5.86
C LEU A 13 -3.08 -8.02 -6.61
N ALA A 14 -3.13 -7.97 -7.94
CA ALA A 14 -2.02 -7.45 -8.73
C ALA A 14 -1.77 -5.96 -8.46
N LEU A 15 -2.83 -5.15 -8.31
CA LEU A 15 -2.72 -3.76 -7.90
C LEU A 15 -2.11 -3.63 -6.50
N LEU A 16 -2.57 -4.42 -5.52
CA LEU A 16 -2.02 -4.43 -4.16
C LEU A 16 -0.52 -4.72 -4.15
N VAL A 17 -0.05 -5.69 -4.95
CA VAL A 17 1.38 -6.00 -5.05
C VAL A 17 2.16 -4.82 -5.63
N TRP A 18 1.63 -4.18 -6.66
CA TRP A 18 2.26 -3.00 -7.27
C TRP A 18 2.30 -1.81 -6.31
N ASP A 19 1.20 -1.59 -5.60
CA ASP A 19 1.05 -0.57 -4.57
C ASP A 19 2.12 -0.71 -3.48
N CYS A 20 2.30 -1.92 -2.94
CA CYS A 20 3.37 -2.21 -1.97
C CYS A 20 4.79 -1.86 -2.49
N VAL A 21 5.04 -2.04 -3.79
CA VAL A 21 6.33 -1.69 -4.39
C VAL A 21 6.51 -0.17 -4.48
N GLU A 22 5.47 0.58 -4.86
CA GLU A 22 5.53 2.04 -4.93
C GLU A 22 5.63 2.68 -3.55
N VAL A 23 4.89 2.17 -2.56
CA VAL A 23 5.02 2.59 -1.15
C VAL A 23 6.45 2.38 -0.67
N GLY A 24 7.00 1.17 -0.89
CA GLY A 24 8.37 0.88 -0.47
C GLY A 24 9.43 1.75 -1.15
N ARG A 25 9.21 2.10 -2.42
CA ARG A 25 10.09 3.04 -3.13
C ARG A 25 10.03 4.44 -2.51
N ASN A 26 8.84 4.93 -2.16
CA ASN A 26 8.65 6.25 -1.57
C ASN A 26 9.34 6.35 -0.20
N ASP A 27 9.10 5.37 0.66
CA ASP A 27 9.62 5.35 2.02
C ASP A 27 11.14 5.08 2.06
N ALA A 28 11.64 4.19 1.21
CA ALA A 28 13.08 4.03 1.04
C ALA A 28 13.75 5.33 0.57
N ALA A 29 13.12 6.10 -0.32
CA ALA A 29 13.66 7.39 -0.75
C ALA A 29 13.70 8.40 0.41
N ASN A 30 12.67 8.44 1.26
CA ASN A 30 12.63 9.26 2.46
C ASN A 30 13.80 8.93 3.41
N LEU A 31 14.04 7.64 3.68
CA LEU A 31 15.17 7.19 4.51
C LEU A 31 16.54 7.48 3.89
N VAL A 32 16.70 7.19 2.59
CA VAL A 32 17.97 7.39 1.89
C VAL A 32 18.33 8.87 1.82
N ASN A 33 17.35 9.75 1.56
CA ASN A 33 17.58 11.19 1.49
C ASN A 33 18.04 11.76 2.83
N ALA A 34 17.49 11.29 3.96
CA ALA A 34 17.93 11.70 5.29
C ALA A 34 19.40 11.31 5.55
N VAL A 35 19.78 10.07 5.27
CA VAL A 35 21.13 9.55 5.57
C VAL A 35 22.19 10.06 4.59
N PHE A 36 21.86 10.12 3.29
CA PHE A 36 22.76 10.62 2.26
C PHE A 36 22.94 12.13 2.36
N GLY A 37 21.85 12.89 2.60
CA GLY A 37 21.90 14.34 2.79
C GLY A 37 22.75 14.74 3.98
N ALA A 38 22.70 13.96 5.07
CA ALA A 38 23.56 14.13 6.25
C ALA A 38 25.01 13.64 6.05
N ARG A 39 25.38 13.13 4.86
CA ARG A 39 26.71 12.59 4.52
C ARG A 39 27.19 11.45 5.44
N VAL A 40 26.26 10.71 6.05
CA VAL A 40 26.58 9.58 6.95
C VAL A 40 27.06 8.37 6.17
N MET A 41 26.52 8.13 4.97
CA MET A 41 26.81 6.94 4.18
C MET A 41 26.63 7.16 2.67
N LYS A 42 27.35 6.38 1.86
CA LYS A 42 27.21 6.39 0.39
C LYS A 42 25.83 5.89 -0.04
N ARG A 43 25.25 6.53 -1.06
CA ARG A 43 23.90 6.26 -1.60
C ARG A 43 23.60 4.77 -1.79
N ARG A 44 24.51 4.02 -2.42
CA ARG A 44 24.32 2.59 -2.71
C ARG A 44 24.13 1.74 -1.45
N ARG A 45 24.87 2.03 -0.36
CA ARG A 45 24.74 1.31 0.91
C ARG A 45 23.46 1.73 1.65
N ALA A 46 23.09 3.02 1.57
CA ALA A 46 21.86 3.52 2.15
C ALA A 46 20.62 2.85 1.54
N VAL A 47 20.56 2.69 0.21
CA VAL A 47 19.44 2.02 -0.47
C VAL A 47 19.28 0.56 -0.02
N TRP A 48 20.37 -0.20 0.04
CA TRP A 48 20.32 -1.59 0.51
C TRP A 48 19.87 -1.70 1.96
N LEU A 49 20.36 -0.82 2.83
CA LEU A 49 19.97 -0.82 4.23
C LEU A 49 18.51 -0.41 4.42
N ALA A 50 18.05 0.61 3.68
CA ALA A 50 16.67 1.08 3.74
C ALA A 50 15.69 -0.03 3.34
N GLY A 51 15.91 -0.69 2.20
CA GLY A 51 15.03 -1.78 1.75
C GLY A 51 15.02 -2.98 2.71
N LEU A 52 16.16 -3.36 3.30
CA LEU A 52 16.20 -4.43 4.30
C LEU A 52 15.44 -4.03 5.57
N ALA A 53 15.67 -2.81 6.07
CA ALA A 53 15.02 -2.30 7.27
C ALA A 53 13.50 -2.20 7.09
N GLU A 54 13.05 -1.82 5.90
CA GLU A 54 11.64 -1.73 5.54
C GLU A 54 10.95 -3.09 5.51
N VAL A 55 11.56 -4.11 4.87
CA VAL A 55 11.04 -5.48 4.89
C VAL A 55 10.96 -6.01 6.32
N VAL A 56 12.00 -5.78 7.13
CA VAL A 56 12.01 -6.17 8.54
C VAL A 56 10.90 -5.44 9.30
N GLY A 57 10.75 -4.13 9.11
CA GLY A 57 9.71 -3.32 9.73
C GLY A 57 8.31 -3.80 9.37
N ALA A 58 8.08 -4.14 8.09
CA ALA A 58 6.81 -4.68 7.62
C ALA A 58 6.43 -5.98 8.33
N VAL A 59 7.38 -6.90 8.57
CA VAL A 59 7.14 -8.16 9.30
C VAL A 59 6.67 -7.91 10.75
N PHE A 60 7.14 -6.84 11.39
CA PHE A 60 6.78 -6.49 12.77
C PHE A 60 5.66 -5.45 12.89
N SER A 61 5.00 -5.07 11.79
CA SER A 61 4.05 -3.95 11.73
C SER A 61 2.63 -4.23 12.27
N SER A 62 2.38 -5.43 12.84
CA SER A 62 1.02 -5.89 13.17
C SER A 62 0.22 -4.93 14.06
N ALA A 63 0.86 -4.27 15.03
CA ALA A 63 0.19 -3.31 15.92
C ALA A 63 -0.30 -2.05 15.16
N VAL A 64 0.47 -1.59 14.18
CA VAL A 64 0.11 -0.45 13.32
C VAL A 64 -1.02 -0.86 12.38
N MET A 65 -0.93 -2.05 11.76
CA MET A 65 -2.00 -2.57 10.89
C MET A 65 -3.32 -2.73 11.64
N GLU A 66 -3.28 -3.21 12.89
CA GLU A 66 -4.47 -3.34 13.71
C GLU A 66 -5.08 -1.97 14.03
N THR A 67 -4.26 -0.98 14.35
CA THR A 67 -4.72 0.39 14.63
C THR A 67 -5.27 1.06 13.37
N ALA A 68 -4.59 0.93 12.24
CA ALA A 68 -5.03 1.49 10.95
C ALA A 68 -6.33 0.86 10.47
N ARG A 69 -6.53 -0.44 10.71
CA ARG A 69 -7.78 -1.14 10.38
C ARG A 69 -8.93 -0.69 11.27
N LYS A 70 -8.68 -0.53 12.58
CA LYS A 70 -9.69 -0.11 13.56
C LYS A 70 -10.16 1.32 13.26
N GLY A 71 -11.35 1.45 12.69
CA GLY A 71 -11.99 2.75 12.40
C GLY A 71 -12.12 3.08 10.91
N VAL A 72 -11.43 2.35 10.03
CA VAL A 72 -11.54 2.53 8.57
C VAL A 72 -12.48 1.50 7.95
N PHE A 73 -12.38 0.23 8.37
CA PHE A 73 -13.17 -0.86 7.77
C PHE A 73 -13.67 -1.87 8.80
N THR A 74 -14.99 -1.95 8.95
CA THR A 74 -15.68 -2.96 9.76
C THR A 74 -16.45 -3.90 8.83
N PRO A 75 -16.04 -5.18 8.68
CA PRO A 75 -16.68 -6.10 7.73
C PRO A 75 -18.19 -6.23 7.93
N GLY A 76 -18.66 -6.23 9.18
CA GLY A 76 -20.08 -6.32 9.52
C GLY A 76 -20.92 -5.14 9.00
N MET A 77 -20.36 -3.93 8.88
CA MET A 77 -21.08 -2.80 8.27
C MET A 77 -21.40 -3.05 6.79
N LEU A 78 -20.53 -3.81 6.12
CA LEU A 78 -20.72 -4.12 4.70
C LEU A 78 -21.83 -5.15 4.49
N ASP A 79 -21.90 -6.14 5.38
CA ASP A 79 -22.97 -7.14 5.39
C ASP A 79 -24.32 -6.51 5.78
N GLU A 80 -24.33 -5.57 6.74
CA GLU A 80 -25.54 -4.83 7.15
C GLU A 80 -26.04 -3.89 6.04
N LEU A 81 -25.14 -3.20 5.33
CA LEU A 81 -25.51 -2.19 4.32
C LEU A 81 -25.91 -2.82 2.97
N LEU A 82 -25.30 -3.94 2.59
CA LEU A 82 -25.41 -4.52 1.25
C LEU A 82 -26.05 -5.92 1.21
N GLY A 83 -26.28 -6.56 2.36
CA GLY A 83 -26.93 -7.87 2.46
C GLY A 83 -26.24 -8.91 1.56
N ASP A 84 -27.02 -9.58 0.70
CA ASP A 84 -26.52 -10.60 -0.24
C ASP A 84 -25.49 -10.06 -1.26
N MET A 85 -25.38 -8.73 -1.43
CA MET A 85 -24.40 -8.09 -2.31
C MET A 85 -23.08 -7.74 -1.63
N SER A 86 -22.88 -8.07 -0.34
CA SER A 86 -21.69 -7.67 0.41
C SER A 86 -20.37 -8.13 -0.23
N ARG A 87 -20.35 -9.35 -0.79
CA ARG A 87 -19.17 -9.88 -1.53
C ARG A 87 -18.78 -9.01 -2.72
N TRP A 88 -19.76 -8.48 -3.45
CA TRP A 88 -19.54 -7.63 -4.61
C TRP A 88 -19.15 -6.21 -4.21
N GLY A 89 -19.82 -5.67 -3.18
CA GLY A 89 -19.47 -4.37 -2.61
C GLY A 89 -18.04 -4.32 -2.11
N ALA A 90 -17.60 -5.37 -1.42
CA ALA A 90 -16.25 -5.46 -0.85
C ALA A 90 -15.20 -5.35 -1.95
N ILE A 91 -15.31 -6.20 -2.97
CA ILE A 91 -14.35 -6.25 -4.08
C ILE A 91 -14.35 -4.93 -4.86
N THR A 92 -15.51 -4.34 -5.08
CA THR A 92 -15.61 -3.04 -5.75
C THR A 92 -14.88 -1.96 -4.96
N ILE A 93 -15.12 -1.85 -3.64
CA ILE A 93 -14.45 -0.87 -2.78
C ILE A 93 -12.94 -1.11 -2.79
N TYR A 94 -12.47 -2.34 -2.57
CA TYR A 94 -11.03 -2.65 -2.55
C TYR A 94 -10.35 -2.29 -3.87
N ILE A 95 -10.94 -2.66 -5.00
CA ILE A 95 -10.36 -2.33 -6.32
C ILE A 95 -10.36 -0.83 -6.54
N SER A 96 -11.43 -0.12 -6.18
CA SER A 96 -11.48 1.35 -6.32
C SER A 96 -10.38 2.03 -5.51
N VAL A 97 -10.17 1.61 -4.25
CA VAL A 97 -9.14 2.19 -3.39
C VAL A 97 -7.75 1.92 -3.95
N TYR A 98 -7.42 0.65 -4.25
CA TYR A 98 -6.09 0.30 -4.78
C TYR A 98 -5.81 0.94 -6.14
N LEU A 99 -6.83 1.09 -7.00
CA LEU A 99 -6.67 1.77 -8.28
C LEU A 99 -6.33 3.25 -8.08
N VAL A 100 -7.07 3.95 -7.22
CA VAL A 100 -6.82 5.37 -6.94
C VAL A 100 -5.44 5.56 -6.32
N ASP A 101 -5.08 4.74 -5.34
CA ASP A 101 -3.79 4.81 -4.65
C ASP A 101 -2.62 4.57 -5.60
N THR A 102 -2.66 3.44 -6.34
CA THR A 102 -1.64 3.12 -7.35
C THR A 102 -1.46 4.22 -8.38
N VAL A 103 -2.55 4.82 -8.89
CA VAL A 103 -2.47 5.89 -9.89
C VAL A 103 -1.85 7.15 -9.27
N LEU A 104 -2.26 7.53 -8.05
CA LEU A 104 -1.72 8.70 -7.37
C LEU A 104 -0.24 8.50 -7.04
N LEU A 105 0.12 7.41 -6.36
CA LEU A 105 1.50 7.11 -5.97
C LEU A 105 2.42 7.06 -7.18
N TYR A 106 2.03 6.35 -8.25
CA TYR A 106 2.82 6.31 -9.47
C TYR A 106 3.03 7.72 -10.06
N THR A 107 1.99 8.55 -10.06
CA THR A 107 2.06 9.91 -10.58
C THR A 107 3.04 10.76 -9.76
N TYR A 108 2.93 10.74 -8.42
CA TYR A 108 3.85 11.47 -7.55
C TYR A 108 5.28 10.97 -7.64
N SER A 109 5.48 9.65 -7.65
CA SER A 109 6.78 9.00 -7.89
C SER A 109 7.39 9.44 -9.23
N ALA A 110 6.58 9.51 -10.30
CA ALA A 110 7.04 9.95 -11.62
C ALA A 110 7.54 11.41 -11.62
N PHE A 111 6.94 12.27 -10.79
CA PHE A 111 7.41 13.65 -10.58
C PHE A 111 8.49 13.78 -9.50
N GLY A 112 8.91 12.70 -8.86
CA GLY A 112 9.92 12.71 -7.79
C GLY A 112 9.45 13.43 -6.53
N MET A 113 8.14 13.52 -6.30
CA MET A 113 7.55 14.17 -5.13
C MET A 113 7.43 13.18 -3.96
N PRO A 114 7.96 13.51 -2.76
CA PRO A 114 7.68 12.73 -1.56
C PRO A 114 6.22 12.91 -1.16
N VAL A 115 5.54 11.81 -0.80
CA VAL A 115 4.11 11.82 -0.44
C VAL A 115 3.83 10.92 0.76
N SER A 116 2.78 11.25 1.51
CA SER A 116 2.24 10.34 2.53
C SER A 116 1.49 9.22 1.82
N THR A 117 1.86 7.99 2.12
CA THR A 117 1.22 6.76 1.63
C THR A 117 0.14 6.23 2.59
N THR A 118 0.09 6.77 3.81
CA THR A 118 -0.95 6.49 4.83
C THR A 118 -2.12 7.45 4.67
#